data_AF-A0AAV5RLZ5-F1
#
_entry.id   AF-A0AAV5RLZ5-F1
#
_cell.length_a   1.000
_cell.length_b   1.000
_cell.length_c   1.000
_cell.angle_alpha   90.00
_cell.angle_beta   90.00
_cell.angle_gamma   90.00
#
_symmetry.space_group_name_H-M   'P 1'
#
loop_
_entity.id
_entity.type
_entity.pdbx_description
1 polymer ?
#
loop_
_entity_poly.entity_id
_entity_poly.type
_entity_poly.pdbx_seq_one_letter_code
_entity_poly.pdbx_strand_id
1 'polypeptide(L)'
;MANSQLSSYLRILAVYALIILTGSALGHIGYFGREGDHFFASRSNLLNKYFVKLGWGWFTLAFWLSVWARRPRNMLKSALNYCLGTTYWLLFTQWLRGPPLMDRIFLSTGGSCELEVSDVIKQVSSSSACRKAGGVWVGGHDPSGHVFILVHTSMLLWTELLPSIRAKRHSMLELAAPLVLMSLWAGMLFTTSLYFHSILEKMTGLIFGSAEVLLSVILLNIGEVVE
;
A
#
# COMPACT_ATOMS: atom_id res chain seq x y z
N MET A 1 -20.22 -15.64 9.44
CA MET A 1 -19.42 -14.44 9.80
C MET A 1 -18.58 -13.92 8.62
N ALA A 2 -18.18 -14.78 7.67
CA ALA A 2 -17.42 -14.40 6.47
C ALA A 2 -18.11 -13.37 5.54
N ASN A 3 -19.42 -13.48 5.30
CA ASN A 3 -20.14 -12.53 4.43
C ASN A 3 -20.07 -11.08 4.95
N SER A 4 -20.04 -10.88 6.27
CA SER A 4 -19.90 -9.54 6.83
C SER A 4 -18.47 -9.02 6.69
N GLN A 5 -17.43 -9.85 6.84
CA GLN A 5 -16.04 -9.47 6.60
C GLN A 5 -15.80 -9.08 5.15
N LEU A 6 -16.26 -9.90 4.19
CA LEU A 6 -16.18 -9.57 2.77
C LEU A 6 -16.92 -8.28 2.43
N SER A 7 -18.12 -8.07 2.99
CA SER A 7 -18.87 -6.82 2.78
C SER A 7 -18.11 -5.59 3.30
N SER A 8 -17.49 -5.66 4.47
CA SER A 8 -16.66 -4.53 4.95
C SER A 8 -15.40 -4.33 4.13
N TYR A 9 -14.74 -5.40 3.70
CA TYR A 9 -13.60 -5.32 2.80
C TYR A 9 -13.97 -4.53 1.54
N LEU A 10 -15.09 -4.87 0.88
CA LEU A 10 -15.54 -4.19 -0.34
C LEU A 10 -15.90 -2.72 -0.10
N ARG A 11 -16.56 -2.40 1.03
CA ARG A 11 -16.88 -1.01 1.38
C ARG A 11 -15.61 -0.18 1.63
N ILE A 12 -14.63 -0.75 2.34
CA ILE A 12 -13.35 -0.08 2.61
C ILE A 12 -12.57 0.11 1.31
N LEU A 13 -12.52 -0.90 0.46
CA LEU A 13 -11.89 -0.81 -0.87
C LEU A 13 -12.53 0.30 -1.71
N ALA A 14 -13.86 0.41 -1.69
CA ALA A 14 -14.59 1.47 -2.38
C ALA A 14 -14.22 2.88 -1.86
N VAL A 15 -13.98 3.03 -0.56
CA VAL A 15 -13.51 4.31 0.02
C VAL A 15 -12.13 4.66 -0.52
N TYR A 16 -11.18 3.72 -0.55
CA TYR A 16 -9.85 3.98 -1.13
C TYR A 16 -9.90 4.27 -2.63
N ALA A 17 -10.74 3.55 -3.38
CA ALA A 17 -10.98 3.83 -4.79
C ALA A 17 -11.52 5.25 -4.98
N LEU A 18 -12.49 5.68 -4.17
CA LEU A 18 -13.04 7.03 -4.22
C LEU A 18 -11.98 8.09 -3.91
N ILE A 19 -11.15 7.90 -2.88
CA ILE A 19 -10.04 8.83 -2.57
C ILE A 19 -9.13 9.01 -3.79
N ILE A 20 -8.78 7.91 -4.46
CA ILE A 20 -7.90 7.94 -5.64
C ILE A 20 -8.57 8.61 -6.84
N LEU A 21 -9.83 8.27 -7.11
CA LEU A 21 -10.60 8.83 -8.22
C LEU A 21 -10.82 10.32 -8.04
N THR A 22 -11.25 10.75 -6.84
CA THR A 22 -11.44 12.17 -6.51
C THR A 22 -10.12 12.92 -6.57
N GLY A 23 -9.04 12.39 -5.97
CA GLY A 23 -7.72 13.03 -6.04
C GLY A 23 -7.21 13.14 -7.48
N SER A 24 -7.37 12.10 -8.29
CA SER A 24 -6.93 12.13 -9.70
C SER A 24 -7.76 13.11 -10.55
N ALA A 25 -9.07 13.21 -10.31
CA ALA A 25 -9.92 14.18 -10.99
C ALA A 25 -9.52 15.63 -10.63
N LEU A 26 -9.30 15.91 -9.35
CA LEU A 26 -8.89 17.24 -8.86
C LEU A 26 -7.47 17.61 -9.32
N GLY A 27 -6.57 16.63 -9.40
CA GLY A 27 -5.23 16.80 -9.95
C GLY A 27 -5.25 17.09 -11.46
N HIS A 28 -6.08 16.38 -12.22
CA HIS A 28 -6.21 16.58 -13.67
C HIS A 28 -6.71 17.98 -14.04
N ILE A 29 -7.63 18.55 -13.26
CA ILE A 29 -8.11 19.93 -13.46
C ILE A 29 -7.16 20.99 -12.86
N GLY A 30 -6.09 20.56 -12.18
CA GLY A 30 -5.10 21.47 -11.57
C GLY A 30 -5.62 22.28 -10.38
N TYR A 31 -6.66 21.79 -9.68
CA TYR A 31 -7.34 22.57 -8.63
C TYR A 31 -6.40 22.97 -7.48
N PHE A 32 -5.40 22.14 -7.17
CA PHE A 32 -4.44 22.35 -6.08
C PHE A 32 -3.02 22.71 -6.54
N GLY A 33 -2.85 23.11 -7.81
CA GLY A 33 -1.54 23.41 -8.39
C GLY A 33 -0.82 22.17 -8.96
N ARG A 34 0.47 22.32 -9.24
CA ARG A 34 1.32 21.34 -9.91
C ARG A 34 2.34 20.73 -8.97
N GLU A 35 2.97 19.65 -9.44
CA GLU A 35 4.08 19.03 -8.73
C GLU A 35 5.19 20.05 -8.44
N GLY A 36 5.65 20.10 -7.17
CA GLY A 36 6.73 20.98 -6.73
C GLY A 36 6.30 22.36 -6.20
N ASP A 37 5.04 22.77 -6.39
CA ASP A 37 4.60 24.12 -6.01
C ASP A 37 4.64 24.36 -4.49
N HIS A 38 4.29 23.33 -3.70
CA HIS A 38 4.15 23.43 -2.24
C HIS A 38 4.61 22.14 -1.54
N PHE A 39 4.68 22.18 -0.20
CA PHE A 39 5.17 21.07 0.64
C PHE A 39 4.56 19.71 0.29
N PHE A 40 3.24 19.61 0.15
CA PHE A 40 2.55 18.36 -0.17
C PHE A 40 2.73 17.89 -1.62
N ALA A 41 3.06 18.81 -2.54
CA ALA A 41 3.32 18.51 -3.95
C ALA A 41 4.77 18.09 -4.21
N SER A 42 5.65 18.15 -3.21
CA SER A 42 7.04 17.72 -3.33
C SER A 42 7.21 16.23 -3.03
N ARG A 43 7.91 15.50 -3.92
CA ARG A 43 8.21 14.06 -3.75
C ARG A 43 9.01 13.76 -2.49
N SER A 44 9.86 14.69 -2.04
CA SER A 44 10.82 14.51 -0.95
C SER A 44 10.39 15.13 0.38
N ASN A 45 9.11 15.50 0.53
CA ASN A 45 8.59 16.06 1.77
C ASN A 45 8.74 15.10 2.97
N LEU A 46 8.72 15.66 4.18
CA LEU A 46 8.99 14.90 5.41
C LEU A 46 7.95 13.78 5.64
N LEU A 47 6.69 14.00 5.26
CA LEU A 47 5.64 12.99 5.41
C LEU A 47 5.90 11.78 4.50
N ASN A 48 6.23 12.02 3.24
CA ASN A 48 6.59 10.95 2.30
C ASN A 48 7.80 10.16 2.79
N LYS A 49 8.84 10.86 3.27
CA LYS A 49 10.08 10.24 3.75
C LYS A 49 9.86 9.36 4.99
N TYR A 50 9.04 9.80 5.95
CA TYR A 50 8.91 9.10 7.23
C TYR A 50 7.67 8.21 7.35
N PHE A 51 6.55 8.54 6.71
CA PHE A 51 5.30 7.82 6.90
C PHE A 51 4.90 6.93 5.72
N VAL A 52 5.40 7.20 4.51
CA VAL A 52 5.18 6.30 3.37
C VAL A 52 6.36 5.35 3.17
N LYS A 53 7.59 5.87 3.07
CA LYS A 53 8.77 5.01 2.85
C LYS A 53 9.05 4.04 4.00
N LEU A 54 8.69 4.41 5.23
CA LEU A 54 8.74 3.53 6.41
C LEU A 54 7.36 2.95 6.77
N GLY A 55 6.40 2.99 5.84
CA GLY A 55 5.01 2.60 6.09
C GLY A 55 4.88 1.19 6.68
N TRP A 56 5.67 0.23 6.20
CA TRP A 56 5.68 -1.13 6.75
C TRP A 56 6.14 -1.20 8.23
N GLY A 57 7.08 -0.36 8.63
CA GLY A 57 7.54 -0.27 10.02
C GLY A 57 6.44 0.26 10.95
N TRP A 58 5.76 1.33 10.54
CA TRP A 58 4.62 1.88 11.29
C TRP A 58 3.44 0.92 11.35
N PHE A 59 3.16 0.23 10.24
CA PHE A 59 2.19 -0.86 10.20
C PHE A 59 2.53 -1.93 11.24
N THR A 60 3.76 -2.44 11.23
CA THR A 60 4.21 -3.50 12.14
C THR A 60 4.02 -3.09 13.59
N LEU A 61 4.42 -1.86 13.94
CA LEU A 61 4.25 -1.33 15.29
C LEU A 61 2.77 -1.23 15.66
N ALA A 62 1.94 -0.59 14.84
CA ALA A 62 0.52 -0.42 15.11
C ALA A 62 -0.22 -1.77 15.21
N PHE A 63 0.06 -2.70 14.29
CA PHE A 63 -0.52 -4.03 14.25
C PHE A 63 -0.27 -4.79 15.54
N TRP A 64 1.00 -4.92 15.95
CA TRP A 64 1.34 -5.70 17.15
C TRP A 64 0.92 -5.01 18.45
N LEU A 65 0.91 -3.68 18.51
CA LEU A 65 0.33 -2.95 19.63
C LEU A 65 -1.18 -3.23 19.76
N SER A 66 -1.93 -3.22 18.65
CA SER A 66 -3.35 -3.55 18.65
C SER A 66 -3.61 -4.99 19.05
N VAL A 67 -2.84 -5.95 18.52
CA VAL A 67 -2.95 -7.37 18.89
C VAL A 67 -2.65 -7.57 20.38
N TRP A 68 -1.60 -6.93 20.89
CA TRP A 68 -1.24 -6.99 22.31
C TRP A 68 -2.34 -6.39 23.20
N ALA A 69 -2.89 -5.23 22.83
CA ALA A 69 -3.96 -4.57 23.56
C ALA A 69 -5.27 -5.38 23.57
N ARG A 70 -5.61 -6.03 22.45
CA ARG A 70 -6.82 -6.84 22.27
C ARG A 70 -6.78 -8.16 23.04
N ARG A 71 -5.59 -8.71 23.31
CA ARG A 71 -5.37 -10.02 23.95
C ARG A 71 -6.24 -11.14 23.36
N PRO A 72 -6.09 -11.45 22.06
CA PRO A 72 -6.93 -12.45 21.42
C PRO A 72 -6.73 -13.84 22.03
N ARG A 73 -7.82 -14.62 22.09
CA ARG A 73 -7.76 -16.04 22.50
C ARG A 73 -6.89 -16.89 21.58
N ASN A 74 -6.83 -16.54 20.30
CA ASN A 74 -6.03 -17.22 19.29
C ASN A 74 -5.18 -16.21 18.53
N MET A 75 -3.87 -16.20 18.80
CA MET A 75 -2.90 -15.34 18.13
C MET A 75 -2.50 -15.85 16.75
N LEU A 76 -2.77 -17.13 16.42
CA LEU A 76 -2.35 -17.73 15.14
C LEU A 76 -2.97 -17.02 13.95
N LYS A 77 -4.27 -16.64 14.04
CA LYS A 77 -4.96 -15.93 12.95
C LYS A 77 -4.29 -14.59 12.63
N SER A 78 -3.98 -13.79 13.65
CA SER A 78 -3.26 -12.51 13.48
C SER A 78 -1.82 -12.72 13.02
N ALA A 79 -1.11 -13.74 13.54
CA ALA A 79 0.24 -14.05 13.09
C ALA A 79 0.28 -14.49 11.62
N LEU A 80 -0.66 -15.34 11.17
CA LEU A 80 -0.79 -15.75 9.78
C LEU A 80 -1.11 -14.55 8.88
N ASN A 81 -2.05 -13.70 9.26
CA ASN A 81 -2.41 -12.48 8.54
C ASN A 81 -1.19 -11.55 8.36
N TYR A 82 -0.43 -11.33 9.44
CA TYR A 82 0.82 -10.56 9.40
C TYR A 82 1.86 -11.21 8.47
N CYS A 83 2.06 -12.53 8.56
CA CYS A 83 3.03 -13.25 7.74
C CYS A 83 2.67 -13.23 6.25
N LEU A 84 1.39 -13.41 5.90
CA LEU A 84 0.90 -13.32 4.52
C LEU A 84 1.11 -11.91 3.96
N GLY A 85 0.69 -10.89 4.70
CA GLY A 85 0.90 -9.49 4.34
C GLY A 85 2.38 -9.11 4.20
N THR A 86 3.24 -9.60 5.10
CA THR A 86 4.70 -9.38 5.05
C THR A 86 5.31 -10.02 3.81
N THR A 87 4.97 -11.29 3.58
CA THR A 87 5.47 -12.04 2.44
C THR A 87 5.09 -11.34 1.15
N TYR A 88 3.83 -10.93 1.02
CA TYR A 88 3.36 -10.23 -0.16
C TYR A 88 4.03 -8.87 -0.37
N TRP A 89 4.20 -8.07 0.69
CA TRP A 89 4.94 -6.81 0.63
C TRP A 89 6.38 -7.01 0.15
N LEU A 90 7.09 -8.04 0.66
CA LEU A 90 8.45 -8.38 0.24
C LEU A 90 8.50 -8.81 -1.23
N LEU A 91 7.56 -9.65 -1.68
CA LEU A 91 7.48 -10.06 -3.09
C LEU A 91 7.22 -8.87 -4.01
N PHE A 92 6.33 -7.95 -3.59
CA PHE A 92 5.99 -6.78 -4.38
C PHE A 92 7.12 -5.75 -4.46
N THR A 93 7.83 -5.50 -3.34
CA THR A 93 8.76 -4.36 -3.21
C THR A 93 10.25 -4.72 -3.19
N GLN A 94 10.65 -5.95 -2.88
CA GLN A 94 12.06 -6.28 -2.57
C GLN A 94 12.64 -7.54 -3.24
N TRP A 95 11.80 -8.46 -3.77
CA TRP A 95 12.14 -9.81 -4.25
C TRP A 95 13.60 -10.31 -4.05
N LEU A 96 13.79 -11.18 -3.06
CA LEU A 96 15.06 -11.67 -2.47
C LEU A 96 16.20 -12.17 -3.40
N ARG A 97 15.96 -12.41 -4.68
CA ARG A 97 16.96 -12.88 -5.68
C ARG A 97 16.79 -12.24 -7.07
N GLY A 98 16.13 -11.10 -7.17
CA GLY A 98 15.89 -10.45 -8.46
C GLY A 98 15.16 -9.11 -8.33
N PRO A 99 14.72 -8.53 -9.44
CA PRO A 99 13.95 -7.29 -9.38
C PRO A 99 12.59 -7.54 -8.72
N PRO A 100 12.06 -6.55 -7.98
CA PRO A 100 10.75 -6.63 -7.35
C PRO A 100 9.64 -6.78 -8.40
N LEU A 101 8.47 -7.29 -7.99
CA LEU A 101 7.36 -7.52 -8.92
C LEU A 101 6.97 -6.25 -9.69
N MET A 102 6.95 -5.09 -9.03
CA MET A 102 6.67 -3.80 -9.68
C MET A 102 7.64 -3.51 -10.84
N ASP A 103 8.94 -3.71 -10.64
CA ASP A 103 9.96 -3.44 -11.66
C ASP A 103 9.86 -4.47 -12.80
N ARG A 104 9.45 -5.72 -12.52
CA ARG A 104 9.17 -6.71 -13.57
C ARG A 104 8.00 -6.32 -14.44
N ILE A 105 6.91 -5.84 -13.84
CA ILE A 105 5.74 -5.34 -14.56
C ILE A 105 6.17 -4.19 -15.47
N PHE A 106 6.93 -3.24 -14.94
CA PHE A 106 7.45 -2.11 -15.71
C PHE A 106 8.28 -2.55 -16.93
N LEU A 107 9.25 -3.44 -16.74
CA LEU A 107 10.09 -3.93 -17.84
C LEU A 107 9.27 -4.73 -18.86
N SER A 108 8.33 -5.56 -18.40
CA SER A 108 7.49 -6.38 -19.29
C SER A 108 6.51 -5.55 -20.12
N THR A 109 6.21 -4.33 -19.69
CA THR A 109 5.32 -3.39 -20.39
C THR A 109 6.10 -2.40 -21.26
N GLY A 110 7.37 -2.69 -21.54
CA GLY A 110 8.21 -1.92 -22.46
C GLY A 110 9.00 -0.79 -21.79
N GLY A 111 9.08 -0.77 -20.46
CA GLY A 111 9.89 0.19 -19.72
C GLY A 111 11.39 -0.12 -19.77
N SER A 112 12.22 0.92 -19.69
CA SER A 112 13.67 0.81 -19.72
C SER A 112 14.36 1.83 -18.79
N CYS A 113 15.65 1.60 -18.53
CA CYS A 113 16.52 2.56 -17.86
C CYS A 113 17.41 3.23 -18.91
N GLU A 114 17.29 4.53 -19.08
CA GLU A 114 18.13 5.33 -19.97
C GLU A 114 19.30 5.94 -19.18
N LEU A 115 20.53 5.73 -19.67
CA LEU A 115 21.76 6.27 -19.10
C LEU A 115 22.42 7.20 -20.11
N GLU A 116 22.96 8.33 -19.67
CA GLU A 116 23.65 9.29 -20.54
C GLU A 116 24.99 8.76 -21.10
N VAL A 117 25.55 7.68 -20.53
CA VAL A 117 26.81 7.06 -20.97
C VAL A 117 26.52 5.66 -21.53
N SER A 118 26.63 5.51 -22.86
CA SER A 118 26.24 4.31 -23.62
C SER A 118 27.10 3.05 -23.40
N ASP A 119 28.21 3.12 -22.67
CA ASP A 119 29.13 1.98 -22.55
C ASP A 119 29.04 1.30 -21.19
N VAL A 120 28.00 0.48 -21.07
CA VAL A 120 27.92 -0.84 -20.42
C VAL A 120 26.43 -1.07 -20.18
N ILE A 121 25.77 -1.76 -21.12
CA ILE A 121 24.42 -2.31 -20.91
C ILE A 121 24.53 -3.40 -19.84
N LYS A 122 24.67 -3.00 -18.58
CA LYS A 122 24.11 -3.82 -17.50
C LYS A 122 22.62 -3.73 -17.73
N GLN A 123 21.97 -4.87 -17.94
CA GLN A 123 20.52 -4.97 -17.99
C GLN A 123 19.99 -4.59 -16.60
N VAL A 124 19.85 -3.27 -16.37
CA VAL A 124 19.41 -2.72 -15.09
C VAL A 124 17.95 -3.11 -14.94
N SER A 125 17.74 -4.12 -14.10
CA SER A 125 16.44 -4.74 -13.95
C SER A 125 15.59 -4.10 -12.84
N SER A 126 16.11 -3.10 -12.12
CA SER A 126 15.38 -2.44 -11.04
C SER A 126 15.46 -0.91 -11.09
N SER A 127 14.37 -0.26 -10.70
CA SER A 127 14.27 1.20 -10.66
C SER A 127 15.24 1.80 -9.65
N SER A 128 15.54 1.09 -8.56
CA SER A 128 16.54 1.50 -7.57
C SER A 128 17.97 1.45 -8.12
N ALA A 129 18.32 0.42 -8.89
CA ALA A 129 19.63 0.31 -9.52
C ALA A 129 19.79 1.37 -10.63
N CYS A 130 18.73 1.64 -11.39
CA CYS A 130 18.74 2.69 -12.42
C CYS A 130 19.04 4.06 -11.82
N ARG A 131 18.31 4.46 -10.78
CA ARG A 131 18.54 5.73 -10.08
C ARG A 131 19.93 5.81 -9.45
N LYS A 132 20.45 4.72 -8.90
CA LYS A 132 21.82 4.67 -8.35
C LYS A 132 22.90 4.82 -9.42
N ALA A 133 22.63 4.35 -10.64
CA ALA A 133 23.51 4.50 -11.79
C ALA A 133 23.41 5.88 -12.45
N GLY A 134 22.55 6.78 -11.95
CA GLY A 134 22.29 8.09 -12.57
C GLY A 134 21.36 8.02 -13.77
N GLY A 135 20.69 6.89 -13.99
CA GLY A 135 19.75 6.70 -15.10
C GLY A 135 18.35 7.19 -14.81
N VAL A 136 17.59 7.39 -15.89
CA VAL A 136 16.18 7.78 -15.87
C VAL A 136 15.32 6.56 -16.20
N TRP A 137 14.29 6.31 -15.38
CA TRP A 137 13.36 5.19 -15.53
C TRP A 137 12.18 5.66 -16.38
N VAL A 138 12.09 5.20 -17.64
CA VAL A 138 11.17 5.76 -18.66
C VAL A 138 10.38 4.69 -19.41
N GLY A 139 9.23 5.09 -19.95
CA GLY A 139 8.29 4.20 -20.62
C GLY A 139 7.52 3.35 -19.61
N GLY A 140 7.17 2.12 -20.00
CA GLY A 140 6.59 1.09 -19.13
C GLY A 140 5.33 1.50 -18.36
N HIS A 141 4.79 0.54 -17.60
CA HIS A 141 3.74 0.76 -16.63
C HIS A 141 4.33 0.51 -15.23
N ASP A 142 4.45 1.56 -14.41
CA ASP A 142 4.99 1.49 -13.05
C ASP A 142 3.86 1.54 -12.00
N PRO A 143 3.36 0.39 -11.49
CA PRO A 143 2.31 0.40 -10.49
C PRO A 143 2.71 1.25 -9.28
N SER A 144 1.82 2.15 -8.84
CA SER A 144 2.20 3.11 -7.80
C SER A 144 2.51 2.42 -6.47
N GLY A 145 3.79 2.37 -6.11
CA GLY A 145 4.25 1.80 -4.84
C GLY A 145 3.72 2.53 -3.60
N HIS A 146 3.44 3.84 -3.70
CA HIS A 146 2.82 4.62 -2.62
C HIS A 146 1.36 4.22 -2.41
N VAL A 147 0.57 4.10 -3.50
CA VAL A 147 -0.81 3.61 -3.40
C VAL A 147 -0.81 2.19 -2.84
N PHE A 148 0.05 1.32 -3.37
CA PHE A 148 0.21 -0.06 -2.89
C PHE A 148 0.42 -0.11 -1.38
N ILE A 149 1.48 0.52 -0.85
CA ILE A 149 1.81 0.38 0.58
C ILE A 149 0.73 0.97 1.47
N LEU A 150 0.18 2.14 1.12
CA LEU A 150 -0.83 2.83 1.93
C LEU A 150 -2.14 2.06 1.99
N VAL A 151 -2.57 1.48 0.87
CA VAL A 151 -3.78 0.62 0.82
C VAL A 151 -3.52 -0.68 1.57
N HIS A 152 -2.42 -1.38 1.26
CA HIS A 152 -2.09 -2.68 1.83
C HIS A 152 -2.03 -2.65 3.36
N THR A 153 -1.25 -1.73 3.92
CA THR A 153 -1.10 -1.63 5.37
C THR A 153 -2.38 -1.18 6.06
N SER A 154 -3.15 -0.27 5.44
CA SER A 154 -4.42 0.18 6.04
C SER A 154 -5.47 -0.92 6.02
N MET A 155 -5.59 -1.67 4.92
CA MET A 155 -6.55 -2.76 4.80
C MET A 155 -6.21 -3.91 5.76
N LEU A 156 -4.93 -4.26 5.93
CA LEU A 156 -4.50 -5.22 6.95
C LEU A 156 -4.88 -4.75 8.38
N LEU A 157 -4.69 -3.48 8.71
CA LEU A 157 -5.14 -2.94 10.01
C LEU A 157 -6.66 -3.08 10.16
N TRP A 158 -7.45 -2.75 9.13
CA TRP A 158 -8.91 -2.93 9.20
C TRP A 158 -9.32 -4.37 9.49
N THR A 159 -8.64 -5.36 8.90
CA THR A 159 -8.97 -6.78 9.17
C THR A 159 -8.77 -7.17 10.64
N GLU A 160 -7.79 -6.57 11.33
CA GLU A 160 -7.57 -6.81 12.75
C GLU A 160 -8.54 -6.05 13.66
N LEU A 161 -8.92 -4.82 13.29
CA LEU A 161 -9.74 -3.96 14.15
C LEU A 161 -11.24 -4.22 14.03
N LEU A 162 -11.73 -4.58 12.85
CA LEU A 162 -13.17 -4.74 12.59
C LEU A 162 -13.87 -5.75 13.52
N PRO A 163 -13.29 -6.91 13.88
CA PRO A 163 -13.91 -7.83 14.83
C PRO A 163 -14.18 -7.17 16.19
N SER A 164 -13.20 -6.46 16.75
CA SER A 164 -13.34 -5.78 18.04
C SER A 164 -14.32 -4.62 17.98
N ILE A 165 -14.27 -3.82 16.90
CA ILE A 165 -15.18 -2.70 16.68
C ILE A 165 -16.63 -3.18 16.61
N ARG A 166 -16.90 -4.20 15.80
CA ARG A 166 -18.26 -4.75 15.64
C ARG A 166 -18.79 -5.39 16.92
N ALA A 167 -17.93 -6.10 17.64
CA ALA A 167 -18.28 -6.70 18.92
C ALA A 167 -18.43 -5.65 20.04
N LYS A 168 -18.06 -4.39 19.80
CA LYS A 168 -17.93 -3.33 20.82
C LYS A 168 -17.02 -3.75 21.98
N ARG A 169 -15.98 -4.53 21.67
CA ARG A 169 -14.99 -5.07 22.62
C ARG A 169 -13.60 -4.57 22.27
N HIS A 170 -13.45 -3.25 22.20
CA HIS A 170 -12.22 -2.59 21.83
C HIS A 170 -11.74 -1.68 22.96
N SER A 171 -10.42 -1.47 23.05
CA SER A 171 -9.82 -0.49 23.96
C SER A 171 -9.28 0.72 23.19
N MET A 172 -9.12 1.87 23.87
CA MET A 172 -8.47 3.04 23.25
C MET A 172 -7.04 2.73 22.80
N LEU A 173 -6.32 1.92 23.58
CA LEU A 173 -4.96 1.47 23.27
C LEU A 173 -4.91 0.64 21.99
N GLU A 174 -5.93 -0.18 21.73
CA GLU A 174 -6.05 -0.98 20.52
C GLU A 174 -6.30 -0.11 19.28
N LEU A 175 -7.12 0.94 19.38
CA LEU A 175 -7.62 1.70 18.24
C LEU A 175 -6.81 2.96 17.91
N ALA A 176 -6.26 3.64 18.91
CA ALA A 176 -5.75 5.01 18.74
C ALA A 176 -4.63 5.09 17.70
N ALA A 177 -3.57 4.28 17.85
CA ALA A 177 -2.44 4.32 16.94
C ALA A 177 -2.81 3.94 15.49
N PRO A 178 -3.52 2.81 15.24
CA PRO A 178 -3.98 2.49 13.89
C PRO A 178 -4.88 3.55 13.25
N LEU A 179 -5.86 4.11 13.99
CA LEU A 179 -6.80 5.08 13.41
C LEU A 179 -6.11 6.39 13.04
N VAL A 180 -5.17 6.86 13.88
CA VAL A 180 -4.34 8.05 13.57
C VAL A 180 -3.51 7.79 12.32
N LEU A 181 -2.85 6.63 12.26
CA LEU A 181 -1.99 6.27 11.14
C LEU A 181 -2.78 6.10 9.84
N MET A 182 -3.94 5.44 9.88
CA MET A 182 -4.83 5.29 8.72
C MET A 182 -5.41 6.63 8.25
N SER A 183 -5.72 7.56 9.17
CA SER A 183 -6.16 8.91 8.82
C SER A 183 -5.06 9.68 8.10
N LEU A 184 -3.83 9.61 8.62
CA LEU A 184 -2.66 10.19 7.96
C LEU A 184 -2.41 9.57 6.58
N TRP A 185 -2.48 8.24 6.49
CA TRP A 185 -2.30 7.49 5.25
C TRP A 185 -3.38 7.77 4.21
N ALA A 186 -4.63 7.99 4.61
CA ALA A 186 -5.69 8.42 3.71
C ALA A 186 -5.39 9.81 3.11
N GLY A 187 -4.90 10.76 3.92
CA GLY A 187 -4.45 12.06 3.44
C GLY A 187 -3.26 11.95 2.48
N MET A 188 -2.28 11.12 2.80
CA MET A 188 -1.14 10.88 1.90
C MET A 188 -1.53 10.16 0.61
N LEU A 189 -2.51 9.27 0.65
CA LEU A 189 -3.06 8.63 -0.55
C LEU A 189 -3.75 9.66 -1.44
N PHE A 190 -4.51 10.58 -0.85
CA PHE A 190 -5.14 11.68 -1.58
C PHE A 190 -4.10 12.59 -2.24
N THR A 191 -3.06 13.02 -1.51
CA THR A 191 -1.97 13.83 -2.08
C THR A 191 -1.20 13.09 -3.17
N THR A 192 -0.96 11.78 -2.99
CA THR A 192 -0.36 10.94 -4.03
C THR A 192 -1.22 10.93 -5.29
N SER A 193 -2.54 10.87 -5.11
CA SER A 193 -3.51 10.85 -6.21
C SER A 193 -3.63 12.20 -6.92
N LEU A 194 -3.34 13.32 -6.23
CA LEU A 194 -3.30 14.66 -6.83
C LEU A 194 -2.11 14.83 -7.79
N TYR A 195 -0.90 14.46 -7.37
CA TYR A 195 0.33 14.97 -8.01
C TYR A 195 1.15 13.93 -8.77
N PHE A 196 1.08 12.65 -8.40
CA PHE A 196 2.03 11.65 -8.90
C PHE A 196 1.31 10.54 -9.67
N HIS A 197 1.97 9.91 -10.64
CA HIS A 197 1.49 8.77 -11.41
C HIS A 197 0.22 9.01 -12.27
N SER A 198 0.08 8.18 -13.30
CA SER A 198 -1.15 8.12 -14.09
C SER A 198 -2.29 7.46 -13.31
N ILE A 199 -3.54 7.62 -13.78
CA ILE A 199 -4.69 6.92 -13.18
C ILE A 199 -4.54 5.41 -13.22
N LEU A 200 -3.98 4.86 -14.31
CA LEU A 200 -3.79 3.41 -14.47
C LEU A 200 -2.77 2.86 -13.47
N GLU A 201 -1.66 3.58 -13.27
CA GLU A 201 -0.62 3.21 -12.28
C GLU A 201 -1.17 3.26 -10.84
N LYS A 202 -2.04 4.24 -10.54
CA LYS A 202 -2.74 4.30 -9.25
C LYS A 202 -3.72 3.15 -9.08
N MET A 203 -4.53 2.85 -10.10
CA MET A 203 -5.51 1.76 -10.04
C MET A 203 -4.86 0.38 -9.91
N THR A 204 -3.76 0.15 -10.63
CA THR A 204 -2.98 -1.09 -10.47
C THR A 204 -2.34 -1.16 -9.08
N GLY A 205 -1.81 -0.04 -8.56
CA GLY A 205 -1.36 0.04 -7.16
C GLY A 205 -2.46 -0.31 -6.14
N LEU A 206 -3.70 0.14 -6.36
CA LEU A 206 -4.87 -0.20 -5.53
C LEU A 206 -5.20 -1.69 -5.62
N ILE A 207 -5.23 -2.25 -6.83
CA ILE A 207 -5.51 -3.67 -7.07
C ILE A 207 -4.49 -4.52 -6.32
N PHE A 208 -3.19 -4.28 -6.53
CA PHE A 208 -2.15 -5.02 -5.81
C PHE A 208 -2.22 -4.77 -4.31
N GLY A 209 -2.42 -3.53 -3.86
CA GLY A 209 -2.52 -3.22 -2.43
C GLY A 209 -3.69 -3.90 -1.72
N SER A 210 -4.73 -4.31 -2.45
CA SER A 210 -5.92 -4.95 -1.89
C SER A 210 -5.96 -6.48 -2.08
N ALA A 211 -5.23 -7.00 -3.07
CA ALA A 211 -5.36 -8.39 -3.52
C ALA A 211 -4.98 -9.43 -2.44
N GLU A 212 -3.86 -9.23 -1.73
CA GLU A 212 -3.48 -10.14 -0.65
C GLU A 212 -4.48 -10.08 0.51
N VAL A 213 -4.98 -8.89 0.86
CA VAL A 213 -5.93 -8.76 1.96
C VAL A 213 -7.24 -9.48 1.64
N LEU A 214 -7.71 -9.43 0.39
CA LEU A 214 -8.86 -10.23 -0.05
C LEU A 214 -8.59 -11.72 0.13
N LEU A 215 -7.42 -12.18 -0.28
CA LEU A 215 -7.02 -13.58 -0.13
C LEU A 215 -6.98 -13.99 1.35
N SER A 216 -6.40 -13.17 2.22
CA SER A 216 -6.36 -13.39 3.67
C SER A 216 -7.75 -13.38 4.31
N VAL A 217 -8.66 -12.49 3.88
CA VAL A 217 -10.07 -12.48 4.30
C VAL A 217 -10.79 -13.76 3.87
N ILE A 218 -10.50 -14.30 2.70
CA ILE A 218 -11.09 -15.57 2.25
C ILE A 218 -10.50 -16.71 3.07
N LEU A 219 -9.17 -16.94 2.98
CA LEU A 219 -8.47 -18.10 3.54
C LEU A 219 -8.65 -18.24 5.05
N LEU A 220 -8.46 -17.14 5.81
CA LEU A 220 -8.48 -17.19 7.28
C LEU A 220 -9.90 -17.23 7.87
N ASN A 221 -10.93 -17.18 7.01
CA ASN A 221 -12.33 -17.30 7.41
C ASN A 221 -13.05 -18.50 6.77
N ILE A 222 -12.35 -19.37 6.01
CA ILE A 222 -12.94 -20.59 5.41
C ILE A 222 -13.62 -21.47 6.48
N GLY A 223 -13.01 -21.62 7.66
CA GLY A 223 -13.58 -22.41 8.75
C GLY A 223 -14.88 -21.86 9.34
N GLU A 224 -15.19 -20.57 9.14
CA GLU A 224 -16.42 -19.91 9.62
C GLU A 224 -17.52 -19.85 8.53
N VAL A 225 -17.29 -20.49 7.38
CA VAL A 225 -18.23 -20.61 6.24
C VAL A 225 -18.84 -22.01 6.16
N VAL A 226 -18.14 -23.01 6.70
CA VAL A 226 -18.50 -24.43 6.61
C VAL A 226 -19.32 -24.90 7.83
N GLU A 227 -19.41 -24.08 8.87
CA GLU A 227 -20.35 -24.21 10.00
C GLU A 227 -21.48 -23.18 9.89
#